data_AF-A0A950DB24-F1
#
_entry.id   AF-A0A950DB24-F1
#
_cell.length_a   1.000
_cell.length_b   1.000
_cell.length_c   1.000
_cell.angle_alpha   90.00
_cell.angle_beta   90.00
_cell.angle_gamma   90.00
#
_symmetry.space_group_name_H-M   'P 1'
#
loop_
_entity.id
_entity.type
_entity.pdbx_description
1 polymer ?
#
loop_
_entity_poly.entity_id
_entity_poly.type
_entity_poly.pdbx_seq_one_letter_code
_entity_poly.pdbx_strand_id
1 'polypeptide(L)'
;MLCLPKGTGLRAALDRSCARAGFQPRIAIEATNLNLLAELAGRGLGIGILLESAAITHANIIHGLPITRPQLRGRLELAWNAEEPTSRQLAT
;
A
#
# COMPACT_ATOMS: atom_id res chain seq x y z
N MET A 1 -9.03 -10.36 4.19
CA MET A 1 -8.41 -9.01 4.14
C MET A 1 -8.37 -8.55 2.69
N LEU A 2 -8.42 -7.24 2.47
CA LEU A 2 -8.35 -6.59 1.18
C LEU A 2 -6.93 -6.01 1.00
N CYS A 3 -6.34 -6.13 -0.19
CA CYS A 3 -5.01 -5.56 -0.46
C CYS A 3 -4.88 -5.20 -1.95
N LEU A 4 -3.77 -4.54 -2.31
CA LEU A 4 -3.40 -4.35 -3.70
C LEU A 4 -2.95 -5.69 -4.33
N PRO A 5 -3.02 -5.82 -5.67
CA PRO A 5 -2.58 -7.01 -6.37
C PRO A 5 -1.08 -7.25 -6.22
N LYS A 6 -0.67 -8.49 -6.51
CA LYS A 6 0.74 -8.84 -6.65
C LYS A 6 1.42 -7.95 -7.70
N GLY A 7 2.71 -7.70 -7.52
CA GLY A 7 3.48 -6.77 -8.35
C GLY A 7 3.50 -5.33 -7.82
N THR A 8 2.60 -4.97 -6.90
CA THR A 8 2.65 -3.67 -6.22
C THR A 8 3.63 -3.66 -5.03
N GLY A 9 4.24 -2.51 -4.76
CA GLY A 9 5.18 -2.35 -3.64
C GLY A 9 4.54 -2.67 -2.28
N LEU A 10 3.29 -2.28 -2.06
CA LEU A 10 2.54 -2.55 -0.82
C LEU A 10 2.33 -4.06 -0.61
N ARG A 11 1.84 -4.76 -1.64
CA ARG A 11 1.62 -6.21 -1.56
C ARG A 11 2.92 -6.95 -1.32
N ALA A 12 3.98 -6.57 -2.02
CA ALA A 12 5.30 -7.18 -1.84
C ALA A 12 5.87 -6.94 -0.43
N ALA A 13 5.68 -5.75 0.14
CA ALA A 13 6.09 -5.45 1.51
C ALA A 13 5.31 -6.28 2.54
N LEU A 14 3.99 -6.38 2.38
CA LEU A 14 3.13 -7.22 3.22
C LEU A 14 3.56 -8.69 3.16
N ASP A 15 3.66 -9.25 1.95
CA ASP A 15 4.01 -10.66 1.75
C ASP A 15 5.38 -11.00 2.39
N ARG A 16 6.40 -10.15 2.19
CA ARG A 16 7.73 -10.32 2.80
C ARG A 16 7.68 -10.27 4.32
N SER A 17 6.98 -9.29 4.89
CA SER A 17 6.91 -9.11 6.34
C SER A 17 6.11 -10.23 7.03
N CYS A 18 5.01 -10.68 6.44
CA CYS A 18 4.27 -11.85 6.92
C CYS A 18 5.11 -13.13 6.83
N ALA A 19 5.79 -13.37 5.70
CA ALA A 19 6.65 -14.53 5.54
C ALA A 19 7.78 -14.56 6.58
N ARG A 20 8.41 -13.41 6.86
CA ARG A 20 9.40 -13.27 7.94
C ARG A 20 8.83 -13.53 9.33
N ALA A 21 7.54 -13.29 9.53
CA ALA A 21 6.83 -13.60 10.76
C ALA A 21 6.27 -15.04 10.80
N GLY A 22 6.57 -15.86 9.79
CA GLY A 22 6.20 -17.27 9.76
C GLY A 22 4.79 -17.57 9.23
N PHE A 23 4.12 -16.62 8.57
CA PHE A 23 2.78 -16.84 8.03
C PHE A 23 2.57 -16.20 6.66
N GLN A 24 1.51 -16.61 5.96
CA GLN A 24 1.08 -15.99 4.71
C GLN A 24 -0.23 -15.22 4.91
N PRO A 25 -0.37 -14.00 4.37
CA PRO A 25 -1.59 -13.23 4.53
C PRO A 25 -2.71 -13.82 3.66
N ARG A 26 -3.90 -14.02 4.23
CA ARG A 26 -5.09 -14.43 3.47
C ARG A 26 -5.79 -13.23 2.84
N ILE A 27 -5.50 -13.01 1.56
CA ILE A 27 -6.12 -11.96 0.75
C ILE A 27 -7.40 -12.50 0.11
N ALA A 28 -8.53 -11.86 0.41
CA ALA A 28 -9.84 -12.28 -0.10
C ALA A 28 -10.24 -11.50 -1.36
N ILE A 29 -9.82 -10.23 -1.45
CA ILE A 29 -10.10 -9.34 -2.57
C ILE A 29 -8.84 -8.54 -2.88
N GLU A 30 -8.55 -8.39 -4.16
CA GLU A 30 -7.50 -7.51 -4.67
C GLU A 30 -8.15 -6.27 -5.30
N ALA A 31 -7.77 -5.09 -4.83
CA ALA A 31 -8.25 -3.81 -5.36
C ALA A 31 -7.17 -3.15 -6.22
N THR A 32 -7.57 -2.46 -7.29
CA THR A 32 -6.62 -1.91 -8.28
C THR A 32 -5.87 -0.67 -7.80
N ASN A 33 -6.38 0.04 -6.79
CA ASN A 33 -5.75 1.22 -6.21
C ASN A 33 -6.18 1.42 -4.73
N LEU A 34 -5.50 2.35 -4.04
CA LEU A 34 -5.72 2.63 -2.61
C LEU A 34 -7.09 3.26 -2.31
N ASN A 35 -7.64 4.06 -3.23
CA ASN A 35 -8.95 4.71 -3.03
C ASN A 35 -10.07 3.67 -3.04
N LEU A 36 -10.09 2.81 -4.06
CA LEU A 36 -11.04 1.69 -4.14
C LEU A 36 -10.88 0.77 -2.93
N LEU A 37 -9.65 0.51 -2.50
CA LEU A 37 -9.39 -0.33 -1.32
C LEU A 37 -10.01 0.27 -0.05
N ALA A 38 -9.90 1.58 0.15
CA ALA A 38 -10.50 2.29 1.28
C ALA A 38 -12.04 2.32 1.18
N GLU A 39 -12.61 2.53 0.00
CA GLU A 39 -14.06 2.49 -0.22
C GLU A 39 -14.65 1.10 0.10
N LEU A 40 -14.02 0.02 -0.37
CA LEU A 40 -14.48 -1.34 -0.10
C LEU A 40 -14.40 -1.66 1.41
N ALA A 41 -13.35 -1.20 2.08
CA ALA A 41 -13.22 -1.36 3.53
C ALA A 41 -14.31 -0.56 4.28
N GLY A 42 -14.55 0.70 3.90
CA GLY A 42 -15.60 1.54 4.49
C GLY A 42 -17.02 1.02 4.25
N ARG A 43 -17.23 0.28 3.16
CA ARG A 43 -18.48 -0.44 2.86
C ARG A 43 -18.60 -1.79 3.58
N GLY A 44 -17.62 -2.18 4.40
CA GLY A 44 -17.68 -3.38 5.22
C GLY A 44 -17.26 -4.68 4.53
N LEU A 45 -16.59 -4.64 3.37
CA LEU A 45 -16.10 -5.86 2.70
C LEU A 45 -14.88 -6.49 3.39
N GLY A 46 -14.35 -5.83 4.43
CA GLY A 46 -13.32 -6.36 5.31
C GLY A 46 -12.25 -5.33 5.64
N ILE A 47 -11.14 -5.82 6.20
CA ILE A 47 -10.00 -4.98 6.59
C ILE A 47 -9.14 -4.68 5.37
N GLY A 48 -8.90 -3.39 5.08
CA GLY A 48 -7.99 -2.93 4.03
C GLY A 48 -6.58 -2.65 4.55
N ILE A 49 -5.55 -3.11 3.84
CA ILE A 49 -4.16 -2.74 4.12
C ILE A 49 -3.81 -1.50 3.32
N LEU A 50 -3.53 -0.40 4.02
CA LEU A 50 -3.32 0.92 3.43
C LEU A 50 -1.97 1.49 3.86
N LEU A 51 -1.45 2.41 3.06
CA LEU A 51 -0.44 3.36 3.52
C LEU A 51 -1.09 4.31 4.53
N GLU A 52 -0.33 4.77 5.52
CA GLU A 52 -0.83 5.70 6.55
C GLU A 52 -1.46 6.95 5.94
N SER A 53 -0.80 7.55 4.95
CA SER A 53 -1.33 8.73 4.23
C SER A 53 -2.71 8.47 3.61
N ALA A 54 -2.90 7.31 2.98
CA ALA A 54 -4.20 6.95 2.38
C ALA A 54 -5.28 6.71 3.44
N ALA A 55 -4.92 6.13 4.60
CA ALA A 55 -5.85 5.96 5.71
C ALA A 55 -6.28 7.31 6.30
N ILE A 56 -5.36 8.26 6.44
CA ILE A 56 -5.66 9.64 6.88
C ILE A 56 -6.59 10.34 5.88
N THR A 57 -6.31 10.24 4.58
CA THR A 57 -7.15 10.84 3.53
C THR A 57 -8.60 10.33 3.56
N HIS A 58 -8.82 9.08 3.96
CA HIS A 58 -10.15 8.44 3.98
C HIS A 58 -10.72 8.27 5.40
N ALA A 59 -10.23 9.03 6.38
CA ALA A 59 -10.64 8.91 7.79
C ALA A 59 -12.15 9.17 8.04
N ASN A 60 -12.85 9.76 7.08
CA ASN A 60 -14.30 9.96 7.12
C ASN A 60 -15.11 8.67 6.87
N ILE A 61 -14.52 7.64 6.25
CA ILE A 61 -15.20 6.39 5.90
C ILE A 61 -14.57 5.15 6.52
N ILE A 62 -13.35 5.26 7.07
CA ILE A 62 -12.64 4.16 7.72
C ILE A 62 -11.95 4.62 9.01
N HIS A 63 -11.76 3.67 9.93
CA HIS A 63 -10.93 3.87 11.11
C HIS A 63 -9.58 3.18 10.92
N GLY A 64 -8.49 3.95 10.89
CA GLY A 64 -7.14 3.43 10.71
C GLY A 64 -6.58 2.81 12.00
N LEU A 65 -6.02 1.60 11.89
CA LEU A 65 -5.29 0.95 12.97
C LEU A 65 -3.83 0.70 12.54
N PRO A 66 -2.84 1.17 13.31
CA PRO A 66 -1.44 0.95 12.96
C PRO A 66 -1.07 -0.52 13.12
N ILE A 67 -0.41 -1.08 12.10
CA ILE A 67 0.13 -2.44 12.14
C ILE A 67 1.49 -2.38 12.84
N THR A 68 1.54 -2.83 14.09
CA THR A 68 2.76 -2.83 14.90
C THR A 68 3.60 -4.10 14.70
N ARG A 69 2.96 -5.23 14.38
CA ARG A 69 3.60 -6.51 14.08
C ARG A 69 2.86 -7.26 12.96
N PRO A 70 3.58 -7.80 11.96
CA PRO A 70 4.99 -7.54 11.66
C PRO A 70 5.20 -6.08 11.23
N GLN A 71 6.38 -5.51 11.47
CA GLN A 71 6.69 -4.19 10.92
C GLN A 71 6.63 -4.24 9.38
N LEU A 72 5.82 -3.36 8.80
CA LEU A 72 5.73 -3.16 7.36
C LEU A 72 6.60 -1.96 6.98
N ARG A 73 7.49 -2.16 6.01
CA ARG A 73 8.29 -1.07 5.43
C ARG A 73 8.04 -1.02 3.92
N GLY A 74 7.32 0.02 3.49
CA GLY A 74 7.26 0.45 2.10
C GLY A 74 8.51 1.23 1.74
N ARG A 75 8.89 1.21 0.47
CA ARG A 75 10.00 1.99 -0.08
C ARG A 75 9.51 2.63 -1.38
N LEU A 76 9.64 3.95 -1.47
CA LEU A 76 9.33 4.73 -2.67
C LEU A 76 10.66 5.19 -3.25
N GLU A 77 10.88 4.87 -4.50
CA GLU A 77 12.11 5.22 -5.23
C GLU A 77 11.73 5.96 -6.50
N LEU A 78 12.59 6.89 -6.90
CA LEU A 78 12.50 7.55 -8.20
C LEU A 78 13.49 6.87 -9.15
N ALA A 79 12.98 6.43 -10.29
CA ALA A 79 13.80 5.88 -11.37
C ALA A 79 13.57 6.69 -12.64
N TRP A 80 14.65 6.93 -13.38
CA TRP A 80 14.62 7.57 -14.70
C TRP A 80 15.52 6.79 -15.65
N ASN A 81 15.25 6.90 -16.94
CA ASN A 81 16.16 6.37 -17.95
C ASN A 81 17.45 7.21 -17.92
N ALA A 82 18.59 6.56 -17.64
CA ALA A 82 19.89 7.22 -17.59
C ALA A 82 20.39 7.67 -18.97
N GLU A 83 19.89 7.04 -20.04
CA GLU A 83 20.28 7.29 -21.43
C GLU A 83 19.44 8.40 -22.10
N GLU A 84 18.35 8.84 -21.46
CA GLU A 84 17.53 9.94 -21.96
C GLU A 84 17.77 11.22 -21.14
N PRO A 85 17.99 12.38 -21.77
CA PRO A 85 18.21 13.62 -21.03
C PRO A 85 16.95 13.97 -20.25
N THR A 86 17.05 13.88 -18.92
CA THR A 86 16.01 14.39 -18.02
C THR A 86 15.91 15.89 -18.25
N SER A 87 14.75 16.40 -18.65
CA SER A 87 14.52 17.83 -18.82
C SER A 87 14.82 18.51 -17.47
N ARG A 88 15.96 19.20 -17.41
CA ARG A 88 16.43 19.95 -16.26
C ARG A 88 15.53 21.15 -16.07
N GLN A 89 14.74 21.20 -15.00
CA GLN A 89 14.20 22.47 -14.49
C GLN A 89 14.10 22.43 -12.96
N LEU A 90 15.18 22.89 -12.32
CA LEU A 90 15.09 23.66 -11.08
C LEU A 90 15.41 25.09 -11.50
N ALA A 91 14.40 25.94 -11.57
CA ALA A 91 14.57 27.38 -11.48
C ALA A 91 13.92 27.81 -10.16
N THR A 92 14.76 28.42 -9.35
CA THR A 92 14.57 28.94 -7.99
C THR A 92 13.36 29.84 -7.83
#